data_AF-A0A3D5EMR2-F1
#
_entry.id   AF-A0A3D5EMR2-F1
#
_cell.length_a   1.000
_cell.length_b   1.000
_cell.length_c   1.000
_cell.angle_alpha   90.00
_cell.angle_beta   90.00
_cell.angle_gamma   90.00
#
_symmetry.space_group_name_H-M   'P 1'
#
loop_
_entity.id
_entity.type
_entity.pdbx_description
1 polymer ?
#
loop_
_entity_poly.entity_id
_entity_poly.type
_entity_poly.pdbx_seq_one_letter_code
_entity_poly.pdbx_strand_id
1 'polypeptide(L)'
;MHQKERYVTRTQNPVKLRSLITAFRAGVIMMSCVFVVASGIAQQKTVFTEQVYKRINDVYGSNAAEDVADWRQLIDELQQEAIDEKLYSINRFFNRFD
;
A
#
# COMPACT_ATOMS: atom_id res chain seq x y z
N MET A 1 49.05 42.55 -4.28
CA MET A 1 48.31 41.58 -3.47
C MET A 1 47.10 41.04 -4.23
N HIS A 2 47.25 40.06 -5.14
CA HIS A 2 46.12 39.56 -5.96
C HIS A 2 46.11 38.03 -6.22
N GLN A 3 46.53 37.22 -5.23
CA GLN A 3 46.49 35.76 -5.38
C GLN A 3 45.66 34.99 -4.34
N LYS A 4 45.08 35.64 -3.33
CA LYS A 4 44.36 34.93 -2.26
C LYS A 4 42.89 34.59 -2.55
N GLU A 5 42.27 35.17 -3.58
CA GLU A 5 40.83 34.98 -3.81
C GLU A 5 40.45 33.82 -4.74
N ARG A 6 41.42 33.17 -5.42
CA ARG A 6 41.12 32.11 -6.41
C ARG A 6 41.15 30.68 -5.86
N TYR A 7 41.32 30.48 -4.56
CA TYR A 7 41.35 29.13 -3.97
C TYR A 7 40.10 28.74 -3.20
N VAL A 8 39.25 29.70 -2.81
CA VAL A 8 38.08 29.43 -1.95
C VAL A 8 36.84 29.01 -2.76
N THR A 9 36.79 29.31 -4.06
CA THR A 9 35.58 29.13 -4.88
C THR A 9 35.51 27.82 -5.68
N ARG A 10 36.41 26.85 -5.44
CA ARG A 10 36.47 25.60 -6.25
C ARG A 10 35.98 24.33 -5.55
N THR A 11 35.75 24.33 -4.24
CA THR A 11 35.48 23.09 -3.48
C THR A 11 34.10 22.98 -2.85
N GLN A 12 33.24 24.00 -2.94
CA GLN A 12 31.94 24.01 -2.22
C GLN A 12 30.75 23.45 -3.01
N ASN A 13 30.89 23.24 -4.33
CA ASN A 13 29.77 22.85 -5.21
C ASN A 13 29.48 21.33 -5.37
N PRO A 14 30.44 20.38 -5.24
CA PRO A 14 30.10 18.98 -5.52
C PRO A 14 29.33 18.31 -4.37
N VAL A 15 29.53 18.76 -3.12
CA VAL A 15 28.95 18.12 -1.93
C VAL A 15 27.47 18.48 -1.75
N LYS A 16 27.12 19.76 -1.92
CA LYS A 16 25.71 20.22 -1.82
C LYS A 16 24.84 19.66 -2.95
N LEU A 17 25.39 19.57 -4.17
CA LEU A 17 24.69 18.99 -5.31
C LEU A 17 24.45 17.48 -5.12
N ARG A 18 25.45 16.74 -4.63
CA ARG A 18 25.29 15.32 -4.27
C ARG A 18 24.25 15.12 -3.17
N SER A 19 24.26 15.96 -2.13
CA SER A 19 23.28 15.92 -1.04
C SER A 19 21.85 16.19 -1.52
N LEU A 20 21.64 17.15 -2.42
CA LEU A 20 20.34 17.46 -3.01
C LEU A 20 19.83 16.32 -3.90
N ILE A 21 20.71 15.70 -4.69
CA ILE A 21 20.36 14.54 -5.51
C ILE A 21 19.98 13.35 -4.64
N THR A 22 20.70 13.11 -3.53
CA THR A 22 20.37 12.03 -2.59
C THR A 22 19.04 12.28 -1.87
N ALA A 23 18.78 13.51 -1.43
CA ALA A 23 17.51 13.90 -0.82
C ALA A 23 16.33 13.78 -1.80
N PHE A 24 16.53 14.18 -3.06
CA PHE A 24 15.54 14.02 -4.13
C PHE A 24 15.25 12.54 -4.41
N ARG A 25 16.29 11.69 -4.49
CA ARG A 25 16.13 10.24 -4.67
C ARG A 25 15.39 9.59 -3.51
N ALA A 26 15.70 9.97 -2.27
CA ALA A 26 14.97 9.49 -1.09
C ALA A 26 13.50 9.91 -1.12
N GLY A 27 13.21 11.16 -1.52
CA GLY A 27 11.84 11.66 -1.69
C GLY A 27 11.05 10.89 -2.77
N VAL A 28 11.68 10.61 -3.92
CA VAL A 28 11.06 9.83 -5.01
C VAL A 28 10.77 8.40 -4.58
N ILE A 29 11.71 7.74 -3.88
CA ILE A 29 11.52 6.36 -3.39
C ILE A 29 10.37 6.31 -2.37
N MET A 30 10.34 7.24 -1.42
CA MET A 30 9.29 7.30 -0.40
C MET A 30 7.91 7.54 -1.02
N MET A 31 7.82 8.44 -2.01
CA MET A 31 6.58 8.69 -2.75
C MET A 31 6.13 7.44 -3.54
N SER A 32 7.04 6.75 -4.23
CA SER A 32 6.70 5.52 -4.95
C SER A 32 6.20 4.39 -4.02
N CYS A 33 6.76 4.26 -2.82
CA CYS A 33 6.27 3.28 -1.84
C CYS A 33 4.84 3.60 -1.38
N VAL A 34 4.52 4.88 -1.15
CA VAL A 34 3.16 5.30 -0.77
C VAL A 34 2.15 5.02 -1.88
N PHE A 35 2.50 5.26 -3.16
CA PHE A 35 1.62 4.96 -4.29
C PHE A 35 1.35 3.46 -4.48
N VAL A 36 2.33 2.59 -4.24
CA VAL A 36 2.16 1.13 -4.34
C VAL A 36 1.26 0.60 -3.22
N VAL A 37 1.39 1.09 -1.99
CA VAL A 37 0.52 0.69 -0.87
C VAL A 37 -0.91 1.20 -1.07
N ALA A 38 -1.09 2.44 -1.53
CA ALA A 38 -2.41 3.02 -1.75
C ALA A 38 -3.19 2.34 -2.89
N SER A 39 -2.50 1.86 -3.93
CA SER A 39 -3.14 1.21 -5.08
C SER A 39 -3.72 -0.18 -4.73
N GLY A 40 -3.07 -0.94 -3.85
CA GLY A 40 -3.63 -2.22 -3.36
C GLY A 40 -4.94 -2.06 -2.58
N ILE A 41 -5.02 -1.02 -1.73
CA ILE A 41 -6.22 -0.72 -0.94
C ILE A 41 -7.39 -0.26 -1.84
N ALA A 42 -7.09 0.51 -2.90
CA ALA A 42 -8.11 0.99 -3.82
C ALA A 42 -8.79 -0.14 -4.63
N GLN A 43 -8.03 -1.18 -5.01
CA GLN A 43 -8.57 -2.31 -5.79
C GLN A 43 -9.59 -3.15 -4.99
N GLN A 44 -9.44 -3.26 -3.68
CA GLN A 44 -10.41 -4.01 -2.88
C GLN A 44 -11.77 -3.31 -2.83
N LYS A 45 -11.76 -1.97 -2.77
CA LYS A 45 -12.96 -1.13 -2.80
C LYS A 45 -13.75 -1.24 -4.11
N THR A 46 -13.09 -1.64 -5.20
CA THR A 46 -13.75 -1.80 -6.51
C THR A 46 -14.42 -3.15 -6.70
N VAL A 47 -14.08 -4.17 -5.90
CA VAL A 47 -14.68 -5.53 -6.01
C VAL A 47 -15.89 -5.66 -5.09
N PHE A 48 -15.79 -5.20 -3.84
CA PHE A 48 -16.84 -5.33 -2.83
C PHE A 48 -17.79 -4.14 -2.83
N THR A 49 -18.55 -3.99 -3.92
CA THR A 49 -19.53 -2.91 -4.09
C THR A 49 -20.94 -3.34 -3.67
N GLU A 50 -21.79 -2.37 -3.31
CA GLU A 50 -23.21 -2.60 -2.99
C GLU A 50 -23.95 -3.36 -4.12
N GLN A 51 -23.60 -3.08 -5.38
CA GLN A 51 -24.18 -3.75 -6.55
C GLN A 51 -23.82 -5.23 -6.60
N VAL A 52 -22.60 -5.60 -6.19
CA VAL A 52 -22.16 -6.99 -6.11
C VAL A 52 -22.93 -7.73 -5.02
N TYR A 53 -23.06 -7.15 -3.83
CA TYR A 53 -23.86 -7.74 -2.74
C TYR A 53 -25.33 -7.93 -3.14
N LYS A 54 -25.92 -6.91 -3.78
CA LYS A 54 -27.30 -6.99 -4.29
C LYS A 54 -27.45 -8.14 -5.29
N ARG A 55 -26.52 -8.26 -6.24
CA ARG A 55 -26.56 -9.33 -7.24
C ARG A 55 -26.39 -10.72 -6.61
N ILE A 56 -25.52 -10.86 -5.62
CA ILE A 56 -25.33 -12.12 -4.90
C ILE A 56 -26.62 -12.49 -4.15
N ASN A 57 -27.23 -11.53 -3.46
CA ASN A 57 -28.51 -11.75 -2.77
C ASN A 57 -29.62 -12.18 -3.75
N ASP A 58 -29.70 -11.53 -4.90
CA ASP A 58 -30.75 -11.82 -5.90
C ASP A 58 -30.59 -13.21 -6.54
N VAL A 59 -29.34 -13.73 -6.66
CA VAL A 59 -29.05 -15.00 -7.35
C VAL A 59 -28.90 -16.18 -6.37
N TYR A 60 -28.27 -15.96 -5.22
CA TYR A 60 -27.85 -17.00 -4.28
C TYR A 60 -28.50 -16.85 -2.89
N GLY A 61 -29.27 -15.78 -2.66
CA GLY A 61 -29.96 -15.53 -1.39
C GLY A 61 -29.12 -14.72 -0.39
N SER A 62 -29.78 -14.30 0.69
CA SER A 62 -29.21 -13.41 1.71
C SER A 62 -28.00 -14.01 2.41
N ASN A 63 -28.03 -15.30 2.71
CA ASN A 63 -26.94 -15.99 3.43
C ASN A 63 -25.63 -15.89 2.63
N ALA A 64 -25.68 -16.09 1.30
CA ALA A 64 -24.51 -15.97 0.45
C ALA A 64 -23.98 -14.53 0.38
N ALA A 65 -24.86 -13.53 0.45
CA ALA A 65 -24.45 -12.13 0.49
C ALA A 65 -23.79 -11.78 1.84
N GLU A 66 -24.28 -12.35 2.94
CA GLU A 66 -23.71 -12.24 4.28
C GLU A 66 -22.33 -12.90 4.35
N ASP A 67 -22.17 -14.13 3.83
CA ASP A 67 -20.88 -14.83 3.77
C ASP A 67 -19.80 -14.03 3.01
N VAL A 68 -20.19 -13.33 1.95
CA VAL A 68 -19.28 -12.47 1.17
C VAL A 68 -18.97 -11.16 1.91
N ALA A 69 -19.91 -10.63 2.70
CA ALA A 69 -19.67 -9.48 3.57
C ALA A 69 -18.69 -9.82 4.70
N ASP A 70 -18.83 -10.99 5.31
CA ASP A 70 -17.89 -11.52 6.31
C ASP A 70 -16.49 -11.70 5.70
N TRP A 71 -16.42 -12.16 4.46
CA TRP A 71 -15.14 -12.28 3.75
C TRP A 71 -14.49 -10.92 3.51
N ARG A 72 -15.27 -9.91 3.12
CA ARG A 72 -14.77 -8.53 2.99
C ARG A 72 -14.22 -8.01 4.31
N GLN A 73 -14.94 -8.22 5.41
CA GLN A 73 -14.52 -7.81 6.74
C GLN A 73 -13.20 -8.48 7.14
N LEU A 74 -13.06 -9.79 6.93
CA LEU A 74 -11.81 -10.52 7.20
C LEU A 74 -10.63 -9.87 6.48
N ILE A 75 -10.77 -9.56 5.20
CA ILE A 75 -9.64 -8.97 4.45
C ILE A 75 -9.30 -7.57 4.99
N ASP A 76 -10.29 -6.78 5.42
CA ASP A 76 -10.05 -5.47 6.07
C ASP A 76 -9.26 -5.63 7.38
N GLU A 77 -9.62 -6.60 8.21
CA GLU A 77 -8.91 -6.93 9.46
C GLU A 77 -7.46 -7.37 9.20
N LEU A 78 -7.24 -8.17 8.14
CA LEU A 78 -5.93 -8.72 7.79
C LEU A 78 -4.98 -7.74 7.09
N GLN A 79 -5.37 -6.49 6.81
CA GLN A 79 -4.52 -5.57 6.06
C GLN A 79 -3.18 -5.31 6.78
N GLN A 80 -3.19 -5.16 8.09
CA GLN A 80 -2.03 -4.77 8.90
C GLN A 80 -1.35 -5.95 9.62
N GLU A 81 -1.90 -7.16 9.48
CA GLU A 81 -1.39 -8.35 10.15
C GLU A 81 -0.10 -8.89 9.53
N ALA A 82 0.63 -9.70 10.31
CA ALA A 82 1.78 -10.45 9.82
C ALA A 82 1.36 -11.50 8.78
N ILE A 83 2.25 -11.85 7.85
CA ILE A 83 1.95 -12.79 6.75
C ILE A 83 1.43 -14.14 7.28
N ASP A 84 2.02 -14.65 8.35
CA ASP A 84 1.61 -15.92 8.95
C ASP A 84 0.17 -15.85 9.50
N GLU A 85 -0.21 -14.74 10.11
CA GLU A 85 -1.57 -14.49 10.61
C GLU A 85 -2.59 -14.36 9.47
N LYS A 86 -2.19 -13.76 8.33
CA LYS A 86 -3.03 -13.71 7.13
C LYS A 86 -3.31 -15.11 6.60
N LEU A 87 -2.27 -15.93 6.46
CA LEU A 87 -2.39 -17.30 5.97
C LEU A 87 -3.25 -18.16 6.90
N TYR A 88 -3.02 -18.05 8.21
CA TYR A 88 -3.78 -18.76 9.23
C TYR A 88 -5.26 -18.37 9.20
N SER A 89 -5.55 -17.07 9.22
CA SER A 89 -6.92 -16.56 9.30
C SER A 89 -7.74 -16.85 8.05
N ILE A 90 -7.13 -16.74 6.85
CA ILE A 90 -7.78 -17.12 5.59
C ILE A 90 -8.11 -18.61 5.59
N ASN A 91 -7.16 -19.46 5.97
CA ASN A 91 -7.37 -20.90 6.00
C ASN A 91 -8.49 -21.28 6.97
N ARG A 92 -8.47 -20.72 8.19
CA ARG A 92 -9.50 -20.93 9.19
C ARG A 92 -10.88 -20.44 8.73
N PHE A 93 -10.94 -19.28 8.08
CA PHE A 93 -12.18 -18.72 7.56
C PHE A 93 -12.85 -19.67 6.57
N PHE A 94 -12.13 -20.13 5.55
CA PHE A 94 -12.74 -21.00 4.53
C PHE A 94 -13.04 -22.42 5.03
N ASN A 95 -12.30 -22.93 6.01
CA ASN A 95 -12.55 -24.25 6.60
C ASN A 95 -13.61 -24.26 7.72
N ARG A 96 -14.31 -23.15 7.98
CA ARG A 96 -15.34 -23.08 9.03
C ARG A 96 -16.67 -23.74 8.66
N PHE A 97 -16.86 -24.08 7.37
CA PHE A 97 -18.12 -24.55 6.79
C PHE A 97 -18.24 -26.09 6.76
N ASP A 98 -17.54 -26.81 7.63
CA ASP A 98 -17.71 -28.26 7.82
C ASP A 98 -19.10 -28.64 8.37
#